data_AF-A0A5S9MHM6-F1
#
_entry.id   AF-A0A5S9MHM6-F1
#
_cell.length_a   1.000
_cell.length_b   1.000
_cell.length_c   1.000
_cell.angle_alpha   90.00
_cell.angle_beta   90.00
_cell.angle_gamma   90.00
#
_symmetry.space_group_name_H-M   'P 1'
#
loop_
_entity.id
_entity.type
_entity.pdbx_description
1 polymer ?
#
loop_
_entity_poly.entity_id
_entity_poly.type
_entity_poly.pdbx_seq_one_letter_code
_entity_poly.pdbx_strand_id
1 'polypeptide(L)'
;MTTKVLDESGKQVGSRTFKGQYRRFNFNKKSTGSQKVTVYAVADAQYRAKYSDWQTRIVSIIEQADVTFNRDHDVDFVVQAVGSWTSSGSNAEQILSNLARSFDGRGYDFVTGFTANPNFDAGGIAYVYNSAPSGSAFAVNLDQGTANTAKAATHEYGHNFGLPHDPQGSGIVCLMNYDYSYTVDFFDAAHKKIK
;
A
#
# COMPACT_ATOMS: atom_id res chain seq x y z
N MET A 1 9.84 2.07 -15.25
CA MET A 1 10.42 0.79 -14.79
C MET A 1 9.57 -0.35 -15.33
N THR A 2 10.18 -1.51 -15.60
CA THR A 2 9.43 -2.72 -15.97
C THR A 2 9.13 -3.49 -14.69
N THR A 3 7.85 -3.71 -14.40
CA THR A 3 7.36 -4.44 -13.24
C THR A 3 7.18 -5.91 -13.60
N LYS A 4 7.69 -6.81 -12.76
CA LYS A 4 7.54 -8.26 -12.93
C LYS A 4 6.10 -8.67 -12.66
N VAL A 5 5.58 -9.60 -13.45
CA VAL A 5 4.31 -10.29 -13.14
C VAL A 5 4.68 -11.67 -12.62
N LEU A 6 4.36 -11.92 -11.36
CA LEU A 6 4.67 -13.16 -10.66
C LEU A 6 3.39 -13.98 -10.45
N ASP A 7 3.51 -15.30 -10.55
CA ASP A 7 2.49 -16.20 -10.00
C ASP A 7 2.63 -16.31 -8.47
N GLU A 8 1.72 -17.02 -7.82
CA GLU A 8 1.67 -17.16 -6.36
C GLU A 8 2.91 -17.89 -5.79
N SER A 9 3.56 -18.75 -6.59
CA SER A 9 4.83 -19.39 -6.22
C SER A 9 6.02 -18.43 -6.25
N GLY A 10 5.84 -17.24 -6.84
CA GLY A 10 6.90 -16.25 -7.05
C GLY A 10 7.65 -16.39 -8.36
N LYS A 11 7.23 -17.33 -9.22
CA LYS A 11 7.82 -17.47 -10.55
C LYS A 11 7.35 -16.34 -11.44
N GLN A 12 8.29 -15.73 -12.17
CA GLN A 12 7.96 -14.72 -13.16
C GLN A 12 7.25 -15.38 -14.35
N VAL A 13 6.01 -14.96 -14.59
CA VAL A 13 5.18 -15.40 -15.72
C VAL A 13 5.02 -14.32 -16.79
N GLY A 14 5.49 -13.11 -16.50
CA GLY A 14 5.49 -12.02 -17.47
C GLY A 14 6.13 -10.76 -16.92
N SER A 15 5.98 -9.68 -17.67
CA SER A 15 6.38 -8.35 -17.23
C SER A 15 5.46 -7.31 -17.85
N ARG A 16 5.31 -6.17 -17.18
CA ARG A 16 4.47 -5.08 -17.65
C ARG A 16 5.15 -3.75 -17.35
N THR A 17 5.06 -2.83 -18.30
CA THR A 17 5.39 -1.43 -18.04
C THR A 17 4.10 -0.69 -17.73
N PHE A 18 3.95 -0.25 -16.49
CA PHE A 18 2.86 0.63 -16.11
C PHE A 18 3.26 2.05 -16.52
N LYS A 19 2.46 2.68 -17.38
CA LYS A 19 2.59 4.12 -17.60
C LYS A 19 2.05 4.77 -16.32
N GLY A 20 2.91 5.41 -15.53
CA GLY A 20 2.45 6.21 -14.40
C GLY A 20 1.30 7.11 -14.87
N GLN A 21 0.15 7.06 -14.22
CA GLN A 21 -1.09 7.72 -14.68
C GLN A 21 -1.06 9.26 -14.53
N TYR A 22 0.12 9.87 -14.38
CA TYR A 22 0.34 11.30 -14.16
C TYR A 22 0.31 12.17 -15.42
N ARG A 23 -0.56 11.85 -16.39
CA ARG A 23 -0.86 12.78 -17.49
C ARG A 23 -2.24 13.42 -17.41
N ARG A 24 -3.06 13.07 -16.40
CA ARG A 24 -4.43 13.58 -16.29
C ARG A 24 -4.73 14.42 -15.06
N PHE A 25 -3.81 14.52 -14.10
CA PHE A 25 -3.94 15.39 -12.94
C PHE A 25 -2.69 16.27 -12.87
N ASN A 26 -2.89 17.59 -12.88
CA ASN A 26 -1.86 18.64 -12.79
C ASN A 26 -1.20 18.65 -11.39
N PHE A 27 -0.55 17.57 -11.01
CA PHE A 27 0.37 17.54 -9.89
C PHE A 27 1.79 17.63 -10.47
N ASN A 28 2.50 18.69 -10.08
CA ASN A 28 3.86 18.96 -10.56
C ASN A 28 4.74 17.73 -10.45
N LYS A 29 5.30 17.32 -11.59
CA LYS A 29 6.23 16.20 -11.70
C LYS A 29 7.59 16.61 -11.10
N LYS A 30 8.22 15.67 -10.36
CA LYS A 30 9.59 15.66 -9.79
C LYS A 30 9.74 16.18 -8.35
N SER A 31 9.57 15.30 -7.38
CA SER A 31 10.74 14.62 -6.80
C SER A 31 10.48 13.13 -6.94
N THR A 32 11.52 12.33 -7.17
CA THR A 32 11.47 10.93 -6.78
C THR A 32 12.21 10.91 -5.47
N GLY A 33 11.53 10.54 -4.39
CA GLY A 33 12.05 10.52 -3.04
C GLY A 33 13.43 9.90 -3.02
N SER A 34 14.37 10.46 -2.26
CA SER A 34 15.72 9.89 -2.20
C SER A 34 15.71 8.48 -1.61
N GLN A 35 14.77 8.19 -0.70
CA GLN A 35 14.58 6.87 -0.13
C GLN A 35 13.71 6.00 -1.04
N LYS A 36 14.33 4.98 -1.67
CA LYS A 36 13.61 4.01 -2.50
C LYS A 36 13.11 2.85 -1.64
N VAL A 37 11.83 2.53 -1.77
CA VAL A 37 11.20 1.36 -1.13
C VAL A 37 10.68 0.43 -2.23
N THR A 38 11.26 -0.75 -2.33
CA THR A 38 10.85 -1.75 -3.32
C THR A 38 9.56 -2.43 -2.91
N VAL A 39 8.56 -2.43 -3.80
CA VAL A 39 7.22 -2.92 -3.50
C VAL A 39 6.88 -4.18 -4.31
N TYR A 40 6.38 -5.19 -3.61
CA TYR A 40 5.63 -6.29 -4.20
C TYR A 40 4.14 -6.15 -3.88
N ALA A 41 3.36 -5.80 -4.90
CA ALA A 41 1.92 -5.59 -4.78
C ALA A 41 1.14 -6.85 -5.19
N VAL A 42 0.31 -7.38 -4.30
CA VAL A 42 -0.45 -8.61 -4.58
C VAL A 42 -1.95 -8.39 -4.44
N ALA A 43 -2.73 -9.04 -5.29
CA ALA A 43 -4.18 -8.99 -5.23
C ALA A 43 -4.76 -10.38 -4.96
N ASP A 44 -5.72 -10.45 -4.04
CA ASP A 44 -6.34 -11.71 -3.68
C ASP A 44 -7.30 -12.24 -4.76
N ALA A 45 -7.74 -13.49 -4.62
CA ALA A 45 -8.60 -14.14 -5.61
C ALA A 45 -9.92 -13.38 -5.85
N GLN A 46 -10.54 -12.87 -4.79
CA GLN A 46 -11.79 -12.12 -4.83
C GLN A 46 -11.60 -10.78 -5.54
N TYR A 47 -10.53 -10.05 -5.24
CA TYR A 47 -10.19 -8.78 -5.89
C TYR A 47 -9.93 -8.98 -7.38
N ARG A 48 -9.16 -10.01 -7.74
CA ARG A 48 -8.86 -10.35 -9.14
C ARG A 48 -10.10 -10.83 -9.91
N ALA A 49 -11.02 -11.53 -9.26
CA ALA A 49 -12.28 -11.92 -9.86
C ALA A 49 -13.19 -10.71 -10.15
N LYS A 50 -13.14 -9.69 -9.29
CA LYS A 50 -13.92 -8.45 -9.46
C LYS A 50 -13.35 -7.52 -10.55
N TYR A 51 -12.03 -7.45 -10.70
CA TYR A 51 -11.37 -6.53 -11.63
C TYR A 51 -10.43 -7.25 -12.58
N SER A 52 -10.80 -7.32 -13.87
CA SER A 52 -9.93 -7.87 -14.92
C SER A 52 -8.65 -7.04 -15.13
N ASP A 53 -8.67 -5.77 -14.76
CA ASP A 53 -7.55 -4.83 -14.82
C ASP A 53 -6.79 -4.69 -13.49
N TRP A 54 -7.01 -5.59 -12.53
CA TRP A 54 -6.51 -5.49 -11.14
C TRP A 54 -5.05 -5.04 -11.02
N GLN A 55 -4.14 -5.53 -11.88
CA GLN A 55 -2.72 -5.15 -11.87
C GLN A 55 -2.53 -3.65 -12.05
N THR A 56 -3.23 -3.05 -13.03
CA THR A 56 -3.17 -1.61 -13.27
C THR A 56 -3.77 -0.85 -12.10
N ARG A 57 -4.85 -1.38 -11.53
CA ARG A 57 -5.59 -0.77 -10.43
C ARG A 57 -4.75 -0.70 -9.15
N ILE A 58 -4.13 -1.80 -8.74
CA ILE A 58 -3.31 -1.83 -7.52
C ILE A 58 -2.06 -0.95 -7.66
N VAL A 59 -1.43 -0.92 -8.84
CA VAL A 59 -0.31 -0.01 -9.12
C VAL A 59 -0.78 1.44 -9.05
N SER A 60 -1.92 1.77 -9.67
CA SER A 60 -2.50 3.12 -9.61
C SER A 60 -2.85 3.57 -8.18
N ILE A 61 -3.16 2.64 -7.29
CA ILE A 61 -3.40 2.92 -5.87
C ILE A 61 -2.09 3.26 -5.17
N ILE A 62 -1.05 2.44 -5.35
CA ILE A 62 0.27 2.66 -4.74
C ILE A 62 0.87 3.99 -5.21
N GLU A 63 0.78 4.30 -6.50
CA GLU A 63 1.28 5.56 -7.04
C GLU A 63 0.56 6.77 -6.41
N GLN A 64 -0.74 6.69 -6.15
CA GLN A 64 -1.44 7.77 -5.43
C GLN A 64 -0.94 7.96 -4.00
N ALA A 65 -0.63 6.87 -3.28
CA ALA A 65 0.01 6.96 -1.97
C ALA A 65 1.43 7.54 -2.08
N ASP A 66 2.16 7.12 -3.11
CA ASP A 66 3.52 7.56 -3.42
C ASP A 66 3.65 9.08 -3.60
N VAL A 67 2.64 9.76 -4.17
CA VAL A 67 2.63 11.25 -4.24
C VAL A 67 2.79 11.88 -2.87
N THR A 68 2.04 11.38 -1.89
CA THR A 68 2.02 11.93 -0.53
C THR A 68 3.34 11.65 0.16
N PHE A 69 3.85 10.42 0.07
CA PHE A 69 5.12 10.01 0.67
C PHE A 69 6.33 10.72 0.05
N ASN A 70 6.35 10.91 -1.27
CA ASN A 70 7.37 11.72 -1.95
C ASN A 70 7.38 13.15 -1.42
N ARG A 71 6.20 13.78 -1.36
CA ARG A 71 6.05 15.17 -0.94
C ARG A 71 6.41 15.39 0.52
N ASP A 72 5.98 14.48 1.39
CA ASP A 72 5.99 14.70 2.84
C ASP A 72 7.15 14.01 3.56
N HIS A 73 7.75 12.97 2.97
CA HIS A 73 8.78 12.13 3.59
C HIS A 73 9.99 11.83 2.70
N ASP A 74 10.02 12.33 1.45
CA ASP A 74 11.10 12.01 0.50
C ASP A 74 11.27 10.49 0.25
N VAL A 75 10.16 9.75 0.30
CA VAL A 75 10.06 8.30 0.04
C VAL A 75 9.44 8.07 -1.34
N ASP A 76 10.01 7.13 -2.10
CA ASP A 76 9.55 6.69 -3.43
C ASP A 76 9.29 5.18 -3.43
N PHE A 77 8.02 4.80 -3.57
CA PHE A 77 7.57 3.42 -3.69
C PHE A 77 7.76 2.92 -5.12
N VAL A 78 8.70 2.00 -5.26
CA VAL A 78 9.08 1.43 -6.56
C VAL A 78 8.42 0.06 -6.72
N VAL A 79 7.30 0.00 -7.45
CA VAL A 79 6.59 -1.27 -7.71
C VAL A 79 7.39 -2.19 -8.65
N GLN A 80 8.17 -3.09 -8.04
CA GLN A 80 9.05 -4.01 -8.76
C GLN A 80 8.32 -5.27 -9.22
N ALA A 81 7.29 -5.69 -8.50
CA ALA A 81 6.50 -6.86 -8.83
C ALA A 81 5.00 -6.66 -8.55
N VAL A 82 4.18 -7.30 -9.37
CA VAL A 82 2.76 -7.54 -9.10
C VAL A 82 2.48 -9.04 -9.14
N GLY A 83 1.58 -9.54 -8.29
CA GLY A 83 1.33 -10.97 -8.18
C GLY A 83 -0.06 -11.35 -7.69
N SER A 84 -0.39 -12.62 -7.85
CA SER A 84 -1.59 -13.21 -7.28
C SER A 84 -1.33 -13.67 -5.84
N TRP A 85 -2.37 -13.56 -5.03
CA TRP A 85 -2.41 -14.09 -3.67
C TRP A 85 -3.76 -14.78 -3.44
N THR A 86 -3.79 -15.76 -2.55
CA THR A 86 -5.00 -16.37 -2.02
C THR A 86 -5.09 -16.01 -0.54
N SER A 87 -5.91 -15.01 -0.22
CA SER A 87 -6.10 -14.54 1.14
C SER A 87 -6.86 -15.57 1.97
N SER A 88 -6.45 -15.76 3.23
CA SER A 88 -7.20 -16.57 4.20
C SER A 88 -7.16 -15.98 5.60
N GLY A 89 -8.23 -16.20 6.36
CA GLY A 89 -8.42 -15.62 7.69
C GLY A 89 -9.89 -15.26 7.92
N SER A 90 -10.25 -15.11 9.20
CA SER A 90 -11.61 -14.77 9.63
C SER A 90 -11.80 -13.29 9.96
N ASN A 91 -10.73 -12.49 9.91
CA ASN A 91 -10.72 -11.04 10.14
C ASN A 91 -9.48 -10.39 9.47
N ALA A 92 -9.37 -9.06 9.52
CA ALA A 92 -8.28 -8.30 8.92
C ALA A 92 -6.89 -8.69 9.46
N GLU A 93 -6.74 -8.90 10.77
CA GLU A 93 -5.47 -9.30 11.39
C GLU A 93 -4.97 -10.66 10.91
N GLN A 94 -5.87 -11.65 10.83
CA GLN A 94 -5.53 -12.98 10.34
C GLN A 94 -5.17 -12.96 8.85
N ILE A 95 -5.83 -12.11 8.07
CA ILE A 95 -5.54 -11.90 6.65
C ILE A 95 -4.18 -11.20 6.45
N LEU A 96 -3.84 -10.20 7.28
CA LEU A 96 -2.50 -9.59 7.28
C LEU A 96 -1.42 -10.61 7.65
N SER A 97 -1.66 -11.42 8.68
CA SER A 97 -0.74 -12.50 9.06
C SER A 97 -0.59 -13.54 7.95
N ASN A 98 -1.66 -13.84 7.21
CA ASN A 98 -1.59 -14.68 6.02
C ASN A 98 -0.70 -14.07 4.93
N LEU A 99 -0.87 -12.78 4.61
CA LEU A 99 0.00 -12.08 3.65
C LEU A 99 1.47 -12.19 4.06
N ALA A 100 1.78 -11.87 5.31
CA ALA A 100 3.15 -11.92 5.83
C ALA A 100 3.77 -13.31 5.69
N ARG A 101 3.07 -14.37 6.12
CA ARG A 101 3.56 -15.75 5.97
C ARG A 101 3.78 -16.16 4.51
N SER A 102 2.97 -15.64 3.57
CA SER A 102 3.07 -16.00 2.16
C SER A 102 4.25 -15.34 1.44
N PHE A 103 4.69 -14.17 1.91
CA PHE A 103 5.61 -13.31 1.14
C PHE A 103 6.84 -12.80 1.91
N ASP A 104 6.96 -13.08 3.22
CA ASP A 104 8.19 -12.78 3.94
C ASP A 104 9.40 -13.50 3.35
N GLY A 105 10.56 -12.86 3.45
CA GLY A 105 11.82 -13.36 2.89
C GLY A 105 11.94 -13.33 1.37
N ARG A 106 11.01 -12.67 0.64
CA ARG A 106 11.06 -12.57 -0.84
C ARG A 106 11.93 -11.44 -1.39
N GLY A 107 12.62 -10.70 -0.53
CA GLY A 107 13.62 -9.70 -0.93
C GLY A 107 13.03 -8.37 -1.43
N TYR A 108 11.84 -8.00 -0.94
CA TYR A 108 11.25 -6.67 -1.14
C TYR A 108 11.23 -5.93 0.19
N ASP A 109 11.38 -4.61 0.16
CA ASP A 109 11.29 -3.78 1.38
C ASP A 109 9.84 -3.75 1.89
N PHE A 110 8.88 -3.80 0.97
CA PHE A 110 7.46 -3.70 1.29
C PHE A 110 6.59 -4.64 0.47
N VAL A 111 5.67 -5.35 1.13
CA VAL A 111 4.65 -6.17 0.48
C VAL A 111 3.27 -5.65 0.88
N THR A 112 2.45 -5.32 -0.12
CA THR A 112 1.10 -4.82 0.11
C THR A 112 0.05 -5.66 -0.60
N GLY A 113 -0.96 -6.08 0.16
CA GLY A 113 -2.08 -6.88 -0.32
C GLY A 113 -3.31 -6.03 -0.63
N PHE A 114 -4.05 -6.38 -1.67
CA PHE A 114 -5.35 -5.81 -2.01
C PHE A 114 -6.40 -6.91 -2.00
N THR A 115 -7.47 -6.72 -1.23
CA THR A 115 -8.45 -7.77 -0.96
C THR A 115 -9.88 -7.29 -1.19
N ALA A 116 -10.72 -8.18 -1.73
CA ALA A 116 -12.18 -8.06 -1.69
C ALA A 116 -12.79 -9.21 -0.87
N ASN A 117 -12.03 -9.75 0.09
CA ASN A 117 -12.46 -10.83 0.96
C ASN A 117 -13.51 -10.29 1.95
N PRO A 118 -14.72 -10.91 2.02
CA PRO A 118 -15.79 -10.43 2.88
C PRO A 118 -15.49 -10.56 4.37
N ASN A 119 -14.48 -11.35 4.76
CA ASN A 119 -14.03 -11.46 6.14
C ASN A 119 -13.10 -10.32 6.56
N PHE A 120 -12.67 -9.44 5.64
CA PHE A 120 -11.80 -8.32 5.98
C PHE A 120 -12.63 -7.16 6.54
N ASP A 121 -12.54 -6.95 7.85
CA ASP A 121 -13.42 -6.11 8.68
C ASP A 121 -12.85 -4.71 8.99
N ALA A 122 -11.89 -4.24 8.19
CA ALA A 122 -11.28 -2.92 8.29
C ALA A 122 -11.15 -2.23 6.93
N GLY A 123 -10.89 -0.93 6.89
CA GLY A 123 -10.58 -0.22 5.63
C GLY A 123 -9.19 -0.58 5.07
N GLY A 124 -8.26 -0.85 5.98
CA GLY A 124 -6.90 -1.32 5.77
C GLY A 124 -6.34 -1.83 7.11
N ILE A 125 -5.20 -2.49 7.07
CA ILE A 125 -4.43 -2.84 8.27
C ILE A 125 -2.95 -3.01 7.92
N ALA A 126 -2.06 -2.59 8.80
CA ALA A 126 -0.62 -2.75 8.66
C ALA A 126 0.07 -3.14 9.97
N TYR A 127 1.25 -3.74 9.85
CA TYR A 127 2.16 -3.84 11.00
C TYR A 127 2.81 -2.49 11.29
N VAL A 128 2.84 -2.11 12.58
CA VAL A 128 3.55 -0.91 13.04
C VAL A 128 4.98 -1.27 13.38
N TYR A 129 5.95 -0.57 12.77
CA TYR A 129 7.37 -0.81 13.01
C TYR A 129 8.02 0.34 13.77
N ASN A 130 8.75 0.02 14.85
CA ASN A 130 9.49 1.02 15.62
C ASN A 130 10.89 1.31 15.06
N SER A 131 11.29 0.58 14.03
CA SER A 131 12.52 0.69 13.25
C SER A 131 12.33 -0.11 11.97
N ALA A 132 13.13 0.14 10.93
CA ALA A 132 13.09 -0.68 9.71
C ALA A 132 13.10 -2.20 10.04
N PRO A 133 12.13 -2.99 9.53
CA PRO A 133 12.11 -4.42 9.75
C PRO A 133 13.31 -5.11 9.08
N SER A 134 13.73 -6.26 9.63
CA SER A 134 14.77 -7.10 9.01
C SER A 134 14.30 -7.82 7.75
N GLY A 135 12.98 -7.88 7.53
CA GLY A 135 12.32 -8.43 6.35
C GLY A 135 11.44 -7.36 5.69
N SER A 136 10.38 -7.79 5.02
CA SER A 136 9.43 -6.83 4.43
C SER A 136 8.55 -6.19 5.51
N ALA A 137 8.16 -4.94 5.28
CA ALA A 137 6.96 -4.39 5.89
C ALA A 137 5.70 -4.98 5.22
N PHE A 138 4.56 -4.99 5.93
CA PHE A 138 3.31 -5.55 5.41
C PHE A 138 2.10 -4.67 5.70
N ALA A 139 1.23 -4.55 4.70
CA ALA A 139 -0.08 -3.91 4.81
C ALA A 139 -1.11 -4.60 3.89
N VAL A 140 -2.37 -4.64 4.29
CA VAL A 140 -3.49 -5.11 3.47
C VAL A 140 -4.54 -4.02 3.36
N ASN A 141 -5.08 -3.82 2.16
CA ASN A 141 -6.07 -2.79 1.86
C ASN A 141 -7.38 -3.40 1.34
N LEU A 142 -8.51 -3.01 1.94
CA LEU A 142 -9.82 -3.41 1.46
C LEU A 142 -10.17 -2.68 0.15
N ASP A 143 -10.85 -3.37 -0.75
CA ASP A 143 -11.47 -2.76 -1.92
C ASP A 143 -12.61 -1.81 -1.52
N GLN A 144 -12.32 -0.52 -1.59
CA GLN A 144 -13.24 0.58 -1.32
C GLN A 144 -13.39 1.48 -2.57
N GLY A 145 -12.95 0.99 -3.74
CA GLY A 145 -12.71 1.79 -4.93
C GLY A 145 -11.35 2.51 -4.91
N THR A 146 -10.80 2.80 -6.09
CA THR A 146 -9.41 3.25 -6.25
C THR A 146 -9.02 4.46 -5.40
N ALA A 147 -9.87 5.48 -5.32
CA ALA A 147 -9.56 6.69 -4.57
C ALA A 147 -9.52 6.43 -3.06
N ASN A 148 -10.55 5.78 -2.51
CA ASN A 148 -10.63 5.50 -1.07
C ASN A 148 -9.61 4.45 -0.65
N THR A 149 -9.38 3.41 -1.45
CA THR A 149 -8.31 2.44 -1.18
C THR A 149 -6.93 3.09 -1.21
N ALA A 150 -6.70 4.13 -2.02
CA ALA A 150 -5.44 4.88 -1.97
C ALA A 150 -5.28 5.70 -0.68
N LYS A 151 -6.37 6.26 -0.15
CA LYS A 151 -6.36 6.93 1.16
C LYS A 151 -6.06 5.96 2.29
N ALA A 152 -6.77 4.83 2.33
CA ALA A 152 -6.50 3.76 3.28
C ALA A 152 -5.05 3.26 3.16
N ALA A 153 -4.58 2.98 1.95
CA ALA A 153 -3.19 2.58 1.71
C ALA A 153 -2.19 3.61 2.23
N THR A 154 -2.41 4.90 1.99
CA THR A 154 -1.50 5.95 2.49
C THR A 154 -1.45 5.96 4.03
N HIS A 155 -2.59 5.79 4.68
CA HIS A 155 -2.68 5.64 6.14
C HIS A 155 -1.93 4.40 6.63
N GLU A 156 -2.22 3.22 6.07
CA GLU A 156 -1.60 1.96 6.46
C GLU A 156 -0.08 1.95 6.23
N TYR A 157 0.38 2.59 5.16
CA TYR A 157 1.81 2.69 4.87
C TYR A 157 2.50 3.56 5.93
N GLY A 158 1.81 4.56 6.48
CA GLY A 158 2.29 5.37 7.60
C GLY A 158 2.62 4.52 8.83
N HIS A 159 1.78 3.55 9.17
CA HIS A 159 2.05 2.58 10.25
C HIS A 159 3.34 1.80 10.01
N ASN A 160 3.61 1.41 8.75
CA ASN A 160 4.86 0.71 8.42
C ASN A 160 6.12 1.57 8.64
N PHE A 161 5.98 2.89 8.65
CA PHE A 161 7.02 3.86 9.00
C PHE A 161 6.97 4.30 10.48
N GLY A 162 6.17 3.63 11.30
CA GLY A 162 6.09 3.86 12.74
C GLY A 162 5.25 5.07 13.15
N LEU A 163 4.41 5.57 12.25
CA LEU A 163 3.49 6.68 12.54
C LEU A 163 2.30 6.15 13.35
N PRO A 164 2.00 6.72 14.54
CA PRO A 164 0.80 6.35 15.30
C PRO A 164 -0.44 7.00 14.70
N HIS A 165 -1.62 6.65 15.23
CA HIS A 165 -2.83 7.42 14.95
C HIS A 165 -2.79 8.79 15.64
N ASP A 166 -3.44 9.77 15.00
CA ASP A 166 -3.98 10.93 15.74
C ASP A 166 -5.05 10.46 16.75
N PRO A 167 -5.25 11.18 17.87
CA PRO A 167 -6.31 10.86 18.82
C PRO A 167 -7.69 10.85 18.14
N GLN A 168 -8.51 9.85 18.46
CA GLN A 168 -9.87 9.76 17.93
C GLN A 168 -10.69 11.00 18.32
N GLY A 169 -11.47 11.53 17.39
CA GLY A 169 -12.27 12.74 17.62
C GLY A 169 -11.47 14.06 17.64
N SER A 170 -10.18 14.06 17.26
CA SER A 170 -9.36 15.28 17.18
C SER A 170 -9.76 16.26 16.06
N GLY A 171 -10.81 15.93 15.28
CA GLY A 171 -11.14 16.62 14.03
C GLY A 171 -10.18 16.28 12.90
N ILE A 172 -10.29 17.01 11.79
CA ILE A 172 -9.46 16.80 10.61
C ILE A 172 -8.03 17.30 10.91
N VAL A 173 -7.12 16.37 11.21
CA VAL A 173 -5.70 16.65 11.45
C VAL A 173 -4.86 16.27 10.24
N CYS A 174 -4.75 14.97 9.95
CA CYS A 174 -4.02 14.46 8.80
C CYS A 174 -4.47 13.05 8.42
N LEU A 175 -3.76 12.43 7.47
CA LEU A 175 -4.02 11.05 7.04
C LEU A 175 -3.96 10.02 8.17
N MET A 176 -3.21 10.26 9.24
CA MET A 176 -3.11 9.35 10.40
C MET A 176 -4.30 9.46 11.36
N ASN A 177 -5.25 10.37 11.11
CA ASN A 177 -6.53 10.33 11.77
C ASN A 177 -7.46 9.32 11.09
N TYR A 178 -7.80 8.24 11.80
CA TYR A 178 -8.62 7.16 11.23
C TYR A 178 -9.98 7.65 10.70
N ASP A 179 -10.66 8.53 11.44
CA ASP A 179 -12.00 9.05 11.11
C ASP A 179 -11.99 9.91 9.83
N TYR A 180 -10.86 10.58 9.54
CA TYR A 180 -10.73 11.56 8.46
C TYR A 180 -9.68 11.19 7.41
N SER A 181 -9.08 10.01 7.48
CA SER A 181 -8.08 9.51 6.52
C SER A 181 -8.56 9.59 5.06
N TYR A 182 -9.88 9.51 4.84
CA TYR A 182 -10.50 9.58 3.52
C TYR A 182 -10.75 11.01 3.00
N THR A 183 -10.58 12.06 3.81
CA THR A 183 -10.93 13.44 3.46
C THR A 183 -9.72 14.34 3.21
N VAL A 184 -8.52 13.91 3.61
CA VAL A 184 -7.26 14.65 3.47
C VAL A 184 -6.21 13.87 2.69
N ASP A 185 -5.11 14.52 2.32
CA ASP A 185 -4.04 13.96 1.50
C ASP A 185 -2.64 14.33 1.99
N PHE A 186 -2.47 14.68 3.27
CA PHE A 186 -1.21 15.14 3.85
C PHE A 186 -0.95 14.56 5.23
N PHE A 187 0.33 14.55 5.61
CA PHE A 187 0.80 14.34 6.98
C PHE A 187 1.04 15.69 7.67
N ASP A 188 0.57 15.83 8.91
CA ASP A 188 0.82 17.03 9.72
C ASP A 188 2.26 17.06 10.27
N ALA A 189 2.56 18.06 11.10
CA ALA A 189 3.88 18.23 11.70
C ALA A 189 4.29 17.05 12.61
N ALA A 190 3.36 16.49 13.39
CA ALA A 190 3.65 15.36 14.28
C ALA A 190 4.02 14.09 13.49
N HIS A 191 3.43 13.93 12.31
CA HIS A 191 3.67 12.78 11.46
C HIS A 191 4.78 12.98 10.41
N LYS A 192 5.47 14.12 10.35
CA LYS A 192 6.59 14.33 9.40
C LYS A 192 7.80 13.44 9.65
N LYS A 193 7.99 12.93 10.87
CA LYS A 193 9.15 12.10 11.23
C LYS A 193 8.81 10.61 11.14
N ILE A 194 9.31 9.96 10.10
CA ILE A 194 9.27 8.51 9.92
C ILE A 194 10.46 7.80 10.60
N LYS A 195 10.31 6.52 10.90
CA LYS A 195 11.31 5.66 11.56
C LYS A 195 12.10 4.77 10.60
#